data_AF-A0A7L4YJY4-F1
#
_entry.id   AF-A0A7L4YJY4-F1
#
_cell.length_a   1.000
_cell.length_b   1.000
_cell.length_c   1.000
_cell.angle_alpha   90.00
_cell.angle_beta   90.00
_cell.angle_gamma   90.00
#
_symmetry.space_group_name_H-M   'P 1'
#
loop_
_entity.id
_entity.type
_entity.pdbx_description
1 polymer ?
#
loop_
_entity_poly.entity_id
_entity_poly.type
_entity_poly.pdbx_seq_one_letter_code
_entity_poly.pdbx_strand_id
1 'polypeptide(L)'
;MDEGDIPTSAGYLTAAWRAIAEASAATSAAQRFELAQVAAVRAASAVIADESLAGRVRRCGPSGGGSLWRLLGSCVPELAEWADFFAATAPLRRGLRSARSAEPVISERMADDLLRDADRFAHEVRAWLLRRRTRTAHARSGAAR
;
A
#
# COMPACT_ATOMS: atom_id res chain seq x y z
N MET A 1 19.15 18.29 -11.01
CA MET A 1 19.33 17.76 -9.64
C MET A 1 18.02 17.99 -8.94
N ASP A 2 17.11 17.02 -9.05
CA ASP A 2 15.85 17.04 -8.30
C ASP A 2 16.22 16.64 -6.87
N GLU A 3 16.27 17.63 -5.98
CA GLU A 3 16.39 17.45 -4.54
C GLU A 3 15.26 16.51 -4.13
N GLY A 4 15.59 15.23 -3.92
CA GLY A 4 14.63 14.15 -3.80
C GLY A 4 13.57 14.46 -2.76
N ASP A 5 12.35 14.72 -3.23
CA ASP A 5 11.16 14.86 -2.40
C ASP A 5 11.09 13.63 -1.49
N ILE A 6 11.42 13.83 -0.21
CA ILE A 6 11.43 12.76 0.79
C ILE A 6 10.03 12.16 0.74
N PRO A 7 9.89 10.88 0.36
CA PRO A 7 8.60 10.40 -0.05
C PRO A 7 7.65 10.36 1.15
N THR A 8 6.69 11.29 1.16
CA THR A 8 5.77 11.50 2.28
C THR A 8 4.58 10.54 2.21
N SER A 9 3.91 10.31 3.35
CA SER A 9 2.63 9.58 3.36
C SER A 9 1.60 10.17 2.40
N ALA A 10 1.55 11.51 2.27
CA ALA A 10 0.63 12.18 1.38
C ALA A 10 1.00 11.98 -0.11
N GLY A 11 2.29 12.03 -0.43
CA GLY A 11 2.81 11.74 -1.78
C GLY A 11 2.48 10.32 -2.22
N TYR A 12 2.73 9.34 -1.35
CA TYR A 12 2.40 7.94 -1.63
C TYR A 12 0.89 7.69 -1.80
N LEU A 13 0.03 8.30 -0.98
CA LEU A 13 -1.43 8.21 -1.17
C LEU A 13 -1.85 8.84 -2.50
N THR A 14 -1.31 9.99 -2.86
CA THR A 14 -1.58 10.62 -4.16
C THR A 14 -1.19 9.68 -5.31
N ALA A 15 -0.02 9.04 -5.21
CA ALA A 15 0.44 8.08 -6.21
C ALA A 15 -0.40 6.79 -6.24
N ALA A 16 -0.99 6.38 -5.10
CA ALA A 16 -1.92 5.26 -5.03
C ALA A 16 -3.22 5.57 -5.77
N TRP A 17 -3.82 6.74 -5.51
CA TRP A 17 -5.04 7.18 -6.20
C TRP A 17 -4.85 7.36 -7.71
N ARG A 18 -3.68 7.86 -8.13
CA ARG A 18 -3.31 7.90 -9.56
C ARG A 18 -3.28 6.50 -10.17
N ALA A 19 -2.67 5.52 -9.50
CA ALA A 19 -2.66 4.14 -10.00
C ALA A 19 -4.07 3.52 -10.04
N ILE A 20 -4.97 3.85 -9.11
CA ILE A 20 -6.38 3.41 -9.16
C ILE A 20 -7.10 4.01 -10.36
N ALA A 21 -6.91 5.30 -10.64
CA ALA A 21 -7.47 5.96 -11.81
C ALA A 21 -6.94 5.34 -13.11
N GLU A 22 -5.63 5.10 -13.19
CA GLU A 22 -4.99 4.42 -14.33
C GLU A 22 -5.50 2.98 -14.49
N ALA A 23 -5.65 2.23 -13.40
CA ALA A 23 -6.21 0.87 -13.42
C ALA A 23 -7.66 0.86 -13.93
N SER A 24 -8.47 1.83 -13.49
CA SER A 24 -9.86 1.97 -13.90
C SER A 24 -9.99 2.27 -15.40
N ALA A 25 -9.00 2.96 -15.98
CA ALA A 25 -8.93 3.25 -17.40
C ALA A 25 -8.24 2.14 -18.24
N ALA A 26 -7.67 1.12 -17.59
CA ALA A 26 -6.93 0.07 -18.29
C ALA A 26 -7.87 -0.84 -19.10
N THR A 27 -7.48 -1.12 -20.34
CA THR A 27 -8.28 -1.90 -21.29
C THR A 27 -8.07 -3.40 -21.19
N SER A 28 -6.99 -3.87 -20.54
CA SER A 28 -6.73 -5.29 -20.31
C SER A 28 -6.75 -5.65 -18.83
N ALA A 29 -7.31 -6.82 -18.50
CA ALA A 29 -7.33 -7.36 -17.13
C ALA A 29 -5.93 -7.44 -16.50
N ALA A 30 -4.91 -7.84 -17.27
CA ALA A 30 -3.53 -7.95 -16.78
C ALA A 30 -2.98 -6.58 -16.36
N GLN A 31 -3.14 -5.55 -17.19
CA GLN A 31 -2.69 -4.20 -16.87
C GLN A 31 -3.48 -3.62 -15.68
N ARG A 32 -4.79 -3.82 -15.63
CA ARG A 32 -5.63 -3.39 -14.50
C ARG A 32 -5.17 -4.03 -13.19
N PHE A 33 -4.91 -5.33 -13.19
CA PHE A 33 -4.41 -6.06 -12.04
C PHE A 33 -3.02 -5.56 -11.60
N GLU A 34 -2.11 -5.33 -12.55
CA GLU A 34 -0.79 -4.75 -12.25
C GLU A 34 -0.89 -3.38 -11.59
N LEU A 35 -1.72 -2.49 -12.13
CA LEU A 35 -1.91 -1.14 -11.61
C LEU A 35 -2.62 -1.15 -10.24
N ALA A 36 -3.60 -2.03 -10.03
CA ALA A 36 -4.23 -2.23 -8.72
C ALA A 36 -3.21 -2.67 -7.66
N GLN A 37 -2.29 -3.58 -7.99
CA GLN A 37 -1.18 -3.95 -7.09
C GLN A 37 -0.23 -2.78 -6.81
N VAL A 38 0.08 -1.97 -7.82
CA VAL A 38 0.91 -0.77 -7.64
C VAL A 38 0.23 0.23 -6.71
N ALA A 39 -1.08 0.42 -6.85
CA ALA A 39 -1.85 1.27 -5.95
C ALA A 39 -1.79 0.77 -4.50
N ALA A 40 -2.00 -0.53 -4.28
CA ALA A 40 -1.92 -1.14 -2.95
C ALA A 40 -0.53 -0.98 -2.33
N VAL A 41 0.54 -1.24 -3.09
CA VAL A 41 1.93 -1.05 -2.62
C VAL A 41 2.17 0.39 -2.20
N ARG A 42 1.71 1.37 -2.99
CA ARG A 42 1.85 2.80 -2.67
C ARG A 42 1.06 3.19 -1.43
N ALA A 43 -0.18 2.69 -1.27
CA ALA A 43 -0.95 2.90 -0.05
C ALA A 43 -0.23 2.34 1.18
N ALA A 44 0.34 1.12 1.10
CA ALA A 44 1.15 0.56 2.18
C ALA A 44 2.42 1.38 2.46
N SER A 45 3.12 1.85 1.43
CA SER A 45 4.27 2.75 1.58
C SER A 45 3.90 4.05 2.28
N ALA A 46 2.69 4.58 2.08
CA ALA A 46 2.22 5.76 2.80
C ALA A 46 2.18 5.57 4.32
N VAL A 47 1.82 4.36 4.77
CA VAL A 47 1.84 3.97 6.18
C VAL A 47 3.27 3.94 6.69
N ILE A 48 4.18 3.27 5.98
CA ILE A 48 5.59 3.14 6.40
C ILE A 48 6.33 4.49 6.42
N ALA A 49 5.97 5.39 5.51
CA ALA A 49 6.50 6.76 5.45
C ALA A 49 5.96 7.69 6.55
N ASP A 50 4.99 7.25 7.36
CA ASP A 50 4.48 8.06 8.46
C ASP A 50 5.54 8.15 9.58
N GLU A 51 6.08 9.33 9.81
CA GLU A 51 7.16 9.55 10.77
C GLU A 51 6.80 9.09 12.20
N SER A 52 5.52 9.15 12.57
CA SER A 52 5.07 8.68 13.88
C SER A 52 5.08 7.15 14.01
N LEU A 53 5.29 6.41 12.91
CA LEU A 53 5.66 4.99 12.92
C LEU A 53 7.15 4.74 12.89
N ALA A 54 8.03 5.72 12.62
CA ALA A 54 9.46 5.47 12.40
C ALA A 54 10.10 4.65 13.53
N GLY A 55 9.77 4.95 14.80
CA GLY A 55 10.23 4.16 15.95
C GLY A 55 9.71 2.73 15.99
N ARG A 56 8.47 2.49 15.55
CA ARG A 56 7.87 1.15 15.48
C ARG A 56 8.39 0.37 14.28
N VAL A 57 8.47 0.99 13.10
CA VAL A 57 9.07 0.43 11.88
C VAL A 57 10.53 0.05 12.12
N ARG A 58 11.30 0.81 12.90
CA ARG A 58 12.66 0.40 13.30
C ARG A 58 12.70 -0.84 14.20
N ARG A 59 11.70 -1.04 15.07
CA ARG A 59 11.61 -2.21 15.97
C ARG A 59 11.03 -3.46 15.29
N CYS A 60 10.08 -3.27 14.39
CA CYS A 60 9.46 -4.31 13.59
C CYS A 60 10.24 -4.59 12.30
N GLY A 61 11.16 -3.69 11.94
CA GLY A 61 12.04 -3.79 10.79
C GLY A 61 12.98 -4.98 10.95
N PRO A 62 13.26 -5.72 9.88
CA PRO A 62 13.98 -6.96 10.00
C PRO A 62 15.47 -6.68 10.14
N SER A 63 16.16 -7.51 10.90
CA SER A 63 17.60 -7.74 10.73
C SER A 63 17.95 -8.36 9.35
N GLY A 64 17.02 -8.40 8.39
CA GLY A 64 17.19 -8.95 7.03
C GLY A 64 15.92 -8.85 6.14
N GLY A 65 15.88 -7.91 5.19
CA GLY A 65 15.17 -8.03 3.90
C GLY A 65 13.70 -8.50 3.84
N GLY A 66 12.87 -8.22 4.84
CA GLY A 66 11.46 -8.60 4.86
C GLY A 66 10.59 -7.88 3.80
N SER A 67 9.60 -8.59 3.24
CA SER A 67 8.59 -8.03 2.32
C SER A 67 7.78 -6.90 2.97
N LEU A 68 7.48 -5.84 2.20
CA LEU A 68 6.65 -4.68 2.62
C LEU A 68 5.39 -5.08 3.38
N TRP A 69 4.71 -6.13 2.92
CA TRP A 69 3.47 -6.61 3.52
C TRP A 69 3.69 -7.21 4.91
N ARG A 70 4.78 -7.97 5.10
CA ARG A 70 5.13 -8.50 6.42
C ARG A 70 5.41 -7.38 7.41
N LEU A 71 6.14 -6.35 6.95
CA LEU A 71 6.41 -5.16 7.75
C LEU A 71 5.11 -4.43 8.14
N LEU A 72 4.19 -4.24 7.18
CA LEU A 72 2.90 -3.61 7.41
C LEU A 72 2.09 -4.36 8.47
N GLY A 73 1.86 -5.67 8.29
CA GLY A 73 1.07 -6.47 9.22
C GLY A 73 1.67 -6.52 10.64
N SER A 74 3.00 -6.46 10.74
CA SER A 74 3.70 -6.42 12.04
C SER A 74 3.61 -5.05 12.74
N CYS A 75 3.69 -3.95 11.97
CA CYS A 75 3.67 -2.59 12.52
C CYS A 75 2.27 -2.07 12.80
N VAL A 76 1.30 -2.52 12.01
CA VAL A 76 -0.07 -2.03 11.97
C VAL A 76 -1.01 -3.25 11.88
N PRO A 77 -1.23 -3.94 13.00
CA PRO A 77 -2.06 -5.15 13.03
C PRO A 77 -3.50 -4.88 12.57
N GLU A 78 -3.98 -3.64 12.69
CA GLU A 78 -5.29 -3.22 12.16
C GLU A 78 -5.37 -3.31 10.62
N LEU A 79 -4.24 -3.43 9.93
CA LEU A 79 -4.13 -3.61 8.48
C LEU A 79 -3.53 -4.98 8.11
N ALA A 80 -3.43 -5.92 9.05
CA ALA A 80 -2.77 -7.22 8.81
C ALA A 80 -3.54 -8.08 7.79
N GLU A 81 -4.87 -8.09 7.86
CA GLU A 81 -5.70 -8.83 6.89
C GLU A 81 -5.43 -8.38 5.45
N TRP A 82 -5.35 -7.06 5.24
CA TRP A 82 -4.96 -6.49 3.95
C TRP A 82 -3.55 -6.89 3.55
N ALA A 83 -2.60 -6.88 4.50
CA ALA A 83 -1.22 -7.26 4.23
C ALA A 83 -1.11 -8.71 3.74
N ASP A 84 -1.83 -9.64 4.37
CA ASP A 84 -1.84 -11.05 4.00
C ASP A 84 -2.49 -11.25 2.62
N PHE A 85 -3.63 -10.60 2.38
CA PHE A 85 -4.31 -10.63 1.09
C PHE A 85 -3.42 -10.14 -0.06
N PHE A 86 -2.78 -8.98 0.06
CA PHE A 86 -1.90 -8.45 -0.99
C PHE A 86 -0.59 -9.23 -1.13
N ALA A 87 -0.10 -9.85 -0.06
CA ALA A 87 1.05 -10.74 -0.14
C ALA A 87 0.73 -12.01 -0.95
N ALA A 88 -0.49 -12.56 -0.81
CA ALA A 88 -0.94 -13.74 -1.54
C ALA A 88 -1.14 -13.48 -3.05
N THR A 89 -1.45 -12.24 -3.44
CA THR A 89 -1.66 -11.85 -4.85
C THR A 89 -0.39 -11.40 -5.57
N ALA A 90 0.67 -11.03 -4.83
CA ALA A 90 1.96 -10.62 -5.40
C ALA A 90 2.67 -11.66 -6.32
N PRO A 91 2.61 -12.99 -6.06
CA PRO A 91 3.13 -14.00 -6.99
C PRO A 91 2.46 -13.97 -8.37
N LEU A 92 1.14 -13.76 -8.41
CA LEU A 92 0.39 -13.66 -9.67
C LEU A 92 0.90 -12.49 -10.52
N ARG A 93 1.13 -11.32 -9.91
CA ARG A 93 1.74 -10.17 -10.59
C ARG A 93 3.15 -10.47 -11.10
N ARG A 94 3.97 -11.20 -10.33
CA ARG A 94 5.31 -11.58 -10.79
C ARG A 94 5.24 -12.52 -12.01
N GLY A 95 4.24 -13.40 -12.06
CA GLY A 95 3.94 -14.22 -13.22
C GLY A 95 3.67 -13.39 -14.47
N LEU A 96 2.82 -12.36 -14.39
CA LEU A 96 2.50 -11.46 -15.51
C LEU A 96 3.75 -10.80 -16.14
N ARG A 97 4.75 -10.48 -15.31
CA ARG A 97 5.98 -9.80 -15.75
C ARG A 97 7.03 -10.74 -16.34
N SER A 98 6.88 -12.05 -16.16
CA SER A 98 7.81 -13.03 -16.72
C SER A 98 7.34 -13.40 -18.11
N ALA A 99 8.11 -13.04 -19.15
CA ALA A 99 7.81 -13.32 -20.56
C ALA A 99 7.81 -14.82 -20.94
N ARG A 100 7.78 -15.73 -19.97
CA ARG A 100 7.78 -17.18 -20.15
C ARG A 100 6.48 -17.75 -19.60
N SER A 101 5.55 -17.96 -20.52
CA SER A 101 4.35 -18.80 -20.39
C SER A 101 3.14 -18.20 -19.66
N ALA A 102 2.24 -17.76 -20.54
CA ALA A 102 0.79 -18.05 -20.60
C ALA A 102 -0.11 -16.82 -20.41
N GLU A 103 -0.87 -16.51 -21.46
CA GLU A 103 -2.12 -15.74 -21.41
C GLU A 103 -2.93 -16.00 -20.13
N PRO A 104 -3.66 -15.00 -19.61
CA PRO A 104 -3.57 -14.65 -18.21
C PRO A 104 -4.43 -15.58 -17.33
N VAL A 105 -3.83 -16.12 -16.28
CA VAL A 105 -4.54 -16.62 -15.07
C VAL A 105 -5.47 -15.54 -14.49
N ILE A 106 -5.27 -14.27 -14.87
CA ILE A 106 -6.05 -13.13 -14.43
C ILE A 106 -7.28 -12.94 -15.30
N SER A 107 -8.43 -13.29 -14.76
CA SER A 107 -9.73 -12.95 -15.33
C SER A 107 -10.06 -11.47 -15.11
N GLU A 108 -10.93 -10.91 -15.97
CA GLU A 108 -11.51 -9.57 -15.78
C GLU A 108 -12.08 -9.40 -14.37
N ARG A 109 -12.82 -10.41 -13.88
CA ARG A 109 -13.37 -10.39 -12.52
C ARG A 109 -12.29 -10.26 -11.46
N MET A 110 -11.21 -11.04 -11.55
CA MET A 110 -10.12 -10.97 -10.57
C MET A 110 -9.40 -9.61 -10.61
N ALA A 111 -9.26 -9.02 -11.79
CA ALA A 111 -8.70 -7.68 -11.93
C ALA A 111 -9.61 -6.60 -11.32
N ASP A 112 -10.93 -6.69 -11.56
CA ASP A 112 -11.92 -5.75 -11.03
C ASP A 112 -12.08 -5.87 -9.51
N ASP A 113 -12.10 -7.10 -8.99
CA ASP A 113 -12.16 -7.35 -7.55
C ASP A 113 -10.89 -6.81 -6.86
N LEU A 114 -9.71 -7.08 -7.42
CA LEU A 114 -8.47 -6.52 -6.89
C LEU A 114 -8.44 -4.98 -6.95
N LEU A 115 -8.99 -4.36 -8.00
CA LEU A 115 -9.09 -2.90 -8.10
C LEU A 115 -10.00 -2.34 -7.00
N ARG A 116 -11.17 -2.94 -6.76
CA ARG A 116 -12.08 -2.56 -5.67
C ARG A 116 -11.40 -2.69 -4.31
N ASP A 117 -10.67 -3.77 -4.10
CA ASP A 117 -9.95 -4.04 -2.87
C ASP A 117 -8.78 -3.07 -2.65
N ALA A 118 -8.04 -2.72 -3.70
CA ALA A 118 -6.97 -1.72 -3.65
C ALA A 118 -7.52 -0.31 -3.31
N ASP A 119 -8.66 0.06 -3.90
CA ASP A 119 -9.35 1.33 -3.61
C ASP A 119 -9.83 1.39 -2.16
N ARG A 120 -10.50 0.33 -1.68
CA ARG A 120 -10.93 0.20 -0.29
C ARG A 120 -9.74 0.29 0.67
N PHE A 121 -8.67 -0.45 0.39
CA PHE A 121 -7.46 -0.43 1.22
C PHE A 121 -6.84 0.97 1.28
N ALA A 122 -6.74 1.68 0.15
CA ALA A 122 -6.23 3.05 0.13
C ALA A 122 -7.10 4.02 0.94
N HIS A 123 -8.43 3.84 0.94
CA HIS A 123 -9.35 4.60 1.78
C HIS A 123 -9.16 4.29 3.27
N GLU A 124 -9.00 3.02 3.62
CA GLU A 124 -8.74 2.59 5.00
C GLU A 124 -7.40 3.12 5.52
N VAL A 125 -6.34 3.09 4.70
CA VAL A 125 -5.03 3.70 5.00
C VAL A 125 -5.17 5.20 5.24
N ARG A 126 -5.86 5.92 4.35
CA ARG A 126 -6.09 7.36 4.51
C ARG A 126 -6.81 7.66 5.82
N ALA A 127 -7.88 6.92 6.12
CA ALA A 127 -8.63 7.09 7.36
C ALA A 127 -7.76 6.78 8.59
N TRP A 128 -6.94 5.73 8.53
CA TRP A 128 -6.00 5.37 9.58
C TRP A 128 -4.97 6.48 9.84
N LEU A 129 -4.37 7.06 8.79
CA LEU A 129 -3.41 8.16 8.90
C LEU A 129 -4.05 9.39 9.58
N LEU A 130 -5.29 9.74 9.20
CA LEU A 130 -6.03 10.84 9.81
C LEU A 130 -6.34 10.59 11.30
N ARG A 131 -6.77 9.38 11.65
CA ARG A 131 -7.00 8.97 13.05
C ARG A 131 -5.73 9.01 13.90
N ARG A 132 -4.56 8.76 13.30
CA ARG A 132 -3.28 8.84 14.02
C ARG A 132 -2.81 10.26 14.24
N ARG A 133 -2.91 11.14 13.24
CA ARG A 133 -2.56 12.56 13.38
C ARG A 133 -3.40 13.27 14.44
N THR A 134 -4.68 12.93 14.54
CA THR A 134 -5.58 13.49 15.56
C THR A 134 -5.22 13.00 16.96
N ARG A 135 -4.87 11.71 17.13
CA ARG A 135 -4.37 11.17 18.41
C ARG A 135 -3.04 11.81 18.84
N THR A 136 -2.09 11.99 17.93
CA THR A 136 -0.81 12.63 18.27
C THR A 136 -0.97 14.12 18.58
N ALA A 137 -1.88 14.83 17.90
CA ALA A 137 -2.22 16.20 18.25
C ALA A 137 -2.80 16.30 19.68
N HIS A 138 -3.76 15.44 20.03
CA HIS A 138 -4.35 15.41 21.37
C HIS A 138 -3.33 15.12 22.48
N ALA A 139 -2.41 14.18 22.24
CA ALA A 139 -1.36 13.84 23.22
C ALA A 139 -0.39 15.02 23.49
N ARG A 140 -0.03 15.79 22.45
CA ARG A 140 0.86 16.97 22.61
C ARG A 140 0.18 18.12 23.37
N SER A 141 -1.12 18.34 23.16
CA SER A 141 -1.88 19.38 23.87
C SER A 141 -2.10 19.08 25.36
N GLY A 142 -2.12 17.80 25.75
CA GLY A 142 -2.24 17.38 27.15
C GLY A 142 -0.93 17.46 27.95
N ALA A 143 0.23 17.36 27.29
CA ALA A 143 1.54 17.42 27.94
C ALA A 143 2.05 18.85 28.23
N ALA A 144 1.36 19.88 27.71
CA ALA A 144 1.70 21.30 27.89
C ALA A 144 0.88 21.98 29.00
N ARG A 145 0.28 21.20 29.90
CA ARG A 145 -0.50 21.65 31.07
C ARG A 145 0.08 21.03 32.33
#